data_AF-A0A7S9Q1B8-F1
#
_entry.id   AF-A0A7S9Q1B8-F1
#
_cell.length_a   1.000
_cell.length_b   1.000
_cell.length_c   1.000
_cell.angle_alpha   90.00
_cell.angle_beta   90.00
_cell.angle_gamma   90.00
#
_symmetry.space_group_name_H-M   'P 1'
#
loop_
_entity.id
_entity.type
_entity.pdbx_description
1 polymer ?
#
loop_
_entity_poly.entity_id
_entity_poly.type
_entity_poly.pdbx_seq_one_letter_code
_entity_poly.pdbx_strand_id
1 'polypeptide(L)'
;MKFKLGDFVRFVDEKREGYVTKIIDTQTLGVTDEDGFEIPVAISNLTSVHGHGAAAEEVTAPKPIEVNIPLVSKIENGIYIAAATDNKVGNVVHFHLYNQSPNVLLVGLTTERKEKYAGTFHGVVEAYQSSLVYSASLADLDIWPQFTFQIIIFSKADVKPVDPLVIKKKFRAKDFSTEQKELPQLNNKGWLIRLDDLAPITIDAQKLKESFFKSADEKRTVAIPAKEIDLHIEKLRDDHHFLEPDEILQIQLNYFQNALDAAIVHHFDKMTFIHGTGNGTLRNKIHKLISKNPHIKTYMDAMKEKFGYGATEVVFK
;
A
#
# COMPACT_ATOMS: atom_id res chain seq x y z
N MET A 1 -19.64 18.03 -14.43
CA MET A 1 -20.84 17.27 -14.88
C MET A 1 -21.63 16.88 -13.65
N LYS A 2 -22.95 17.12 -13.64
CA LYS A 2 -23.83 16.96 -12.47
C LYS A 2 -24.24 15.49 -12.21
N PHE A 3 -24.10 14.63 -13.22
CA PHE A 3 -24.50 13.22 -13.18
C PHE A 3 -23.38 12.35 -13.75
N LYS A 4 -23.25 11.12 -13.24
CA LYS A 4 -22.29 10.09 -13.64
C LYS A 4 -23.03 8.85 -14.14
N LEU A 5 -22.32 8.02 -14.91
CA LEU A 5 -22.84 6.72 -15.35
C LEU A 5 -23.16 5.84 -14.12
N GLY A 6 -24.36 5.28 -14.08
CA GLY A 6 -24.89 4.51 -12.96
C GLY A 6 -25.63 5.34 -11.91
N ASP A 7 -25.71 6.67 -12.05
CA ASP A 7 -26.50 7.48 -11.12
C ASP A 7 -28.00 7.16 -11.28
N PHE A 8 -28.69 7.02 -10.14
CA PHE A 8 -30.14 6.93 -10.11
C PHE A 8 -30.76 8.32 -10.23
N VAL A 9 -31.59 8.51 -11.24
CA VAL A 9 -32.17 9.80 -11.61
C VAL A 9 -33.69 9.68 -11.78
N ARG A 10 -34.39 10.72 -11.38
CA ARG A 10 -35.83 10.89 -11.60
C ARG A 10 -36.06 11.95 -12.65
N PHE A 11 -36.98 11.67 -13.56
CA PHE A 11 -37.39 12.60 -14.61
C PHE A 11 -38.19 13.74 -13.97
N VAL A 12 -37.92 14.98 -14.37
CA VAL A 12 -38.59 16.17 -13.80
C VAL A 12 -40.04 16.25 -14.27
N ASP A 13 -40.27 15.95 -15.55
CA ASP A 13 -41.57 16.14 -16.21
C ASP A 13 -42.47 14.90 -16.13
N GLU A 14 -41.91 13.74 -15.77
CA GLU A 14 -42.60 12.46 -15.74
C GLU A 14 -42.37 11.75 -14.42
N LYS A 15 -43.36 11.01 -13.92
CA LYS A 15 -43.19 10.11 -12.75
C LYS A 15 -42.43 8.84 -13.15
N ARG A 16 -41.26 9.00 -13.75
CA ARG A 16 -40.36 7.92 -14.14
C ARG A 16 -39.03 8.08 -13.45
N GLU A 17 -38.42 6.94 -13.18
CA GLU A 17 -37.13 6.82 -12.55
C GLU A 17 -36.29 5.86 -13.38
N GLY A 18 -34.98 6.06 -13.36
CA GLY A 18 -34.08 5.21 -14.11
C GLY A 18 -32.63 5.46 -13.76
N TYR A 19 -31.75 4.69 -14.38
CA TYR A 19 -30.32 4.78 -14.18
C TYR A 19 -29.66 5.40 -15.41
N VAL A 20 -28.69 6.27 -15.19
CA VAL A 20 -27.88 6.82 -16.29
C VAL A 20 -27.01 5.69 -16.86
N THR A 21 -27.40 5.14 -18.00
CA THR A 21 -26.70 4.02 -18.65
C THR A 21 -25.72 4.48 -19.72
N LYS A 22 -25.87 5.71 -20.22
CA LYS A 22 -25.02 6.27 -21.27
C LYS A 22 -24.85 7.77 -21.12
N ILE A 23 -23.64 8.27 -21.38
CA ILE A 23 -23.41 9.71 -21.57
C ILE A 23 -23.31 9.92 -23.09
N ILE A 24 -24.34 10.52 -23.68
CA ILE A 24 -24.41 10.74 -25.13
C ILE A 24 -23.57 11.97 -25.49
N ASP A 25 -23.78 13.06 -24.78
CA ASP A 25 -23.01 14.30 -24.93
C ASP A 25 -22.98 15.10 -23.61
N THR A 26 -22.52 16.35 -23.64
CA THR A 26 -22.41 17.22 -22.47
C THR A 26 -23.75 17.69 -21.88
N GLN A 27 -24.85 17.54 -22.61
CA GLN A 27 -26.21 18.00 -22.27
C GLN A 27 -27.25 16.87 -22.28
N THR A 28 -26.93 15.69 -22.84
CA THR A 28 -27.85 14.56 -23.03
C THR A 28 -27.29 13.27 -22.43
N LEU A 29 -28.11 12.56 -21.66
CA LEU A 29 -27.82 11.28 -21.03
C LEU A 29 -28.81 10.22 -21.51
N GLY A 30 -28.35 8.99 -21.73
CA GLY A 30 -29.22 7.82 -21.85
C GLY A 30 -29.59 7.34 -20.45
N VAL A 31 -30.89 7.29 -20.16
CA VAL A 31 -31.45 6.81 -18.90
C VAL A 31 -32.31 5.59 -19.19
N THR A 32 -32.01 4.47 -18.51
CA THR A 32 -32.79 3.24 -18.62
C THR A 32 -33.78 3.14 -17.48
N ASP A 33 -35.07 2.99 -17.81
CA ASP A 33 -36.17 2.82 -16.86
C ASP A 33 -36.30 1.37 -16.35
N GLU A 34 -37.29 1.11 -15.48
CA GLU A 34 -37.54 -0.24 -14.92
C GLU A 34 -37.90 -1.28 -15.98
N ASP A 35 -38.38 -0.85 -17.15
CA ASP A 35 -38.76 -1.70 -18.28
C ASP A 35 -37.56 -2.07 -19.18
N GLY A 36 -36.36 -1.55 -18.87
CA GLY A 36 -35.12 -1.88 -19.58
C GLY A 36 -34.94 -1.12 -20.90
N PHE A 37 -35.71 -0.05 -21.14
CA PHE A 37 -35.62 0.74 -22.36
C PHE A 37 -34.71 1.97 -22.15
N GLU A 38 -33.71 2.16 -23.02
CA GLU A 38 -32.80 3.32 -22.95
C GLU A 38 -33.43 4.54 -23.63
N ILE A 39 -33.72 5.58 -22.83
CA ILE A 39 -34.31 6.83 -23.29
C ILE A 39 -33.25 7.93 -23.25
N PRO A 40 -33.00 8.67 -24.35
CA PRO A 40 -32.16 9.86 -24.33
C PRO A 40 -32.89 11.05 -23.70
N VAL A 41 -32.32 11.63 -22.65
CA VAL A 41 -32.93 12.70 -21.85
C VAL A 41 -31.92 13.82 -21.60
N ALA A 42 -32.38 15.07 -21.67
CA ALA A 42 -31.56 16.23 -21.35
C ALA A 42 -31.25 16.30 -19.85
N ILE A 43 -30.04 16.72 -19.49
CA ILE A 43 -29.58 16.89 -18.10
C ILE A 43 -30.49 17.85 -17.31
N SER A 44 -31.10 18.83 -17.98
CA SER A 44 -32.05 19.78 -17.36
C SER A 44 -33.32 19.11 -16.85
N ASN A 45 -33.70 17.97 -17.44
CA ASN A 45 -34.96 17.28 -17.16
C ASN A 45 -34.75 16.09 -16.23
N LEU A 46 -33.57 16.01 -15.58
CA LEU A 46 -33.20 14.97 -14.63
C LEU A 46 -32.89 15.58 -13.27
N THR A 47 -33.36 14.91 -12.23
CA THR A 47 -33.03 15.19 -10.83
C THR A 47 -32.36 13.99 -10.22
N SER A 48 -31.30 14.22 -9.45
CA SER A 48 -30.64 13.13 -8.73
C SER A 48 -31.48 12.78 -7.51
N VAL A 49 -31.87 11.52 -7.38
CA VAL A 49 -32.46 11.02 -6.15
C VAL A 49 -31.29 10.69 -5.22
N HIS A 50 -30.87 11.66 -4.41
CA HIS A 50 -29.86 11.43 -3.37
C HIS A 50 -30.48 10.56 -2.28
N GLY A 51 -30.09 9.28 -2.26
CA GLY A 51 -30.66 8.28 -1.38
C GLY A 51 -29.67 7.26 -0.80
N HIS A 52 -28.37 7.33 -1.10
CA HIS A 52 -27.31 6.60 -0.38
C HIS A 52 -26.09 7.53 -0.21
N GLY A 53 -26.10 8.31 0.87
CA GLY A 53 -25.00 9.20 1.24
C GLY A 53 -25.44 10.31 2.19
N ALA A 54 -25.09 10.15 3.47
CA ALA A 54 -25.16 11.11 4.57
C ALA A 54 -26.55 11.72 4.87
N ALA A 55 -27.32 11.04 5.72
CA ALA A 55 -28.31 11.72 6.55
C ALA A 55 -27.56 12.61 7.54
N ALA A 56 -27.85 13.91 7.49
CA ALA A 56 -27.54 14.85 8.55
C ALA A 56 -28.20 14.38 9.86
N GLU A 57 -27.47 14.52 10.96
CA GLU A 57 -27.92 14.19 12.31
C GLU A 57 -29.21 14.94 12.65
N GLU A 58 -30.31 14.19 12.83
CA GLU A 58 -31.41 14.60 13.68
C GLU A 58 -31.34 13.81 14.99
N VAL A 59 -31.14 14.54 16.08
CA VAL A 59 -31.08 14.02 17.44
C VAL A 59 -32.50 13.70 17.91
N THR A 60 -32.91 12.43 17.86
CA THR A 60 -34.05 11.94 18.65
C THR A 60 -33.86 10.51 19.14
N ALA A 61 -33.73 10.38 20.47
CA ALA A 61 -34.01 9.26 21.39
C ALA A 61 -33.46 7.83 21.07
N PRO A 62 -32.94 7.11 22.09
CA PRO A 62 -32.22 5.85 21.89
C PRO A 62 -33.20 4.74 21.50
N LYS A 63 -33.01 4.17 20.30
CA LYS A 63 -33.54 2.85 19.95
C LYS A 63 -32.57 1.76 20.41
N PRO A 64 -33.06 0.54 20.71
CA PRO A 64 -32.24 -0.52 21.28
C PRO A 64 -31.04 -0.81 20.38
N ILE A 65 -29.89 -1.07 21.01
CA ILE A 65 -28.68 -1.53 20.33
C ILE A 65 -29.03 -2.87 19.65
N GLU A 66 -29.34 -2.83 18.36
CA GLU A 66 -29.24 -4.00 17.52
C GLU A 66 -27.76 -4.33 17.41
N VAL A 67 -27.35 -5.38 18.12
CA VAL A 67 -26.04 -6.00 17.94
C VAL A 67 -26.01 -6.46 16.48
N ASN A 68 -25.36 -5.68 15.62
CA ASN A 68 -25.03 -6.08 14.27
C ASN A 68 -24.03 -7.23 14.39
N ILE A 69 -24.54 -8.46 14.54
CA ILE A 69 -23.75 -9.67 14.42
C ILE A 69 -23.23 -9.63 12.99
N PRO A 70 -21.91 -9.52 12.75
CA PRO A 70 -21.38 -9.55 11.41
C PRO A 70 -21.82 -10.89 10.83
N LEU A 71 -22.60 -10.85 9.75
CA LEU A 71 -22.83 -12.02 8.91
C LEU A 71 -21.43 -12.57 8.61
N VAL A 72 -21.10 -13.73 9.19
CA VAL A 72 -19.77 -14.36 9.06
C VAL A 72 -19.61 -14.70 7.59
N SER A 73 -19.04 -13.75 6.86
CA SER A 73 -18.63 -13.89 5.48
C SER A 73 -17.59 -15.01 5.47
N LYS A 74 -17.85 -16.11 4.76
CA LYS A 74 -16.90 -17.24 4.58
C LYS A 74 -15.65 -16.84 3.75
N ILE A 75 -15.43 -15.55 3.56
CA ILE A 75 -14.38 -14.98 2.74
C ILE A 75 -13.20 -14.70 3.66
N GLU A 76 -12.01 -15.05 3.21
CA GLU A 76 -10.78 -14.73 3.93
C GLU A 76 -10.64 -13.22 4.16
N ASN A 77 -9.95 -12.86 5.24
CA ASN A 77 -9.63 -11.47 5.47
C ASN A 77 -8.74 -10.94 4.33
N GLY A 78 -9.14 -9.80 3.75
CA GLY A 78 -8.43 -9.22 2.63
C GLY A 78 -9.14 -8.01 2.05
N ILE A 79 -8.56 -7.48 0.97
CA ILE A 79 -9.12 -6.35 0.22
C ILE A 79 -9.56 -6.89 -1.12
N TYR A 80 -10.84 -6.70 -1.45
CA TYR A 80 -11.42 -7.26 -2.66
C TYR A 80 -12.08 -6.16 -3.48
N ILE A 81 -12.11 -6.35 -4.79
CA ILE A 81 -12.98 -5.60 -5.68
C ILE A 81 -14.08 -6.55 -6.16
N ALA A 82 -15.32 -6.16 -5.90
CA ALA A 82 -16.49 -6.85 -6.40
C ALA A 82 -17.01 -6.12 -7.64
N ALA A 83 -17.02 -6.81 -8.77
CA ALA A 83 -17.68 -6.38 -9.99
C ALA A 83 -19.12 -6.92 -9.99
N ALA A 84 -20.03 -6.15 -9.40
CA ALA A 84 -21.44 -6.52 -9.31
C ALA A 84 -22.15 -6.24 -10.63
N THR A 85 -22.87 -7.24 -11.16
CA THR A 85 -23.77 -7.03 -12.30
C THR A 85 -25.15 -6.66 -11.79
N ASP A 86 -25.75 -5.64 -12.40
CA ASP A 86 -27.15 -5.36 -12.17
C ASP A 86 -28.01 -6.33 -13.01
N ASN A 87 -28.88 -7.08 -12.33
CA ASN A 87 -29.80 -8.01 -13.01
C ASN A 87 -30.85 -7.28 -13.86
N LYS A 88 -31.07 -5.97 -13.63
CA LYS A 88 -32.03 -5.13 -14.37
C LYS A 88 -31.38 -4.43 -15.57
N VAL A 89 -30.08 -4.15 -15.52
CA VAL A 89 -29.33 -3.45 -16.56
C VAL A 89 -28.17 -4.33 -16.99
N GLY A 90 -28.43 -5.26 -17.93
CA GLY A 90 -27.57 -6.41 -18.23
C GLY A 90 -26.14 -6.12 -18.70
N ASN A 91 -25.76 -4.85 -18.89
CA ASN A 91 -24.44 -4.46 -19.39
C ASN A 91 -23.66 -3.53 -18.44
N VAL A 92 -24.18 -3.12 -17.28
CA VAL A 92 -23.45 -2.25 -16.35
C VAL A 92 -22.88 -3.07 -15.20
N VAL A 93 -21.60 -2.80 -14.90
CA VAL A 93 -20.86 -3.40 -13.80
C VAL A 93 -20.49 -2.31 -12.80
N HIS A 94 -20.87 -2.54 -11.55
CA HIS A 94 -20.56 -1.67 -10.42
C HIS A 94 -19.42 -2.26 -9.60
N PHE A 95 -18.30 -1.55 -9.57
CA PHE A 95 -17.12 -1.90 -8.79
C PHE A 95 -17.26 -1.40 -7.37
N HIS A 96 -17.36 -2.34 -6.45
CA HIS A 96 -17.37 -2.07 -5.02
C HIS A 96 -16.05 -2.55 -4.41
N LEU A 97 -15.39 -1.66 -3.68
CA LEU A 97 -14.22 -2.02 -2.89
C LEU A 97 -14.70 -2.57 -1.56
N TYR A 98 -14.39 -3.84 -1.30
CA TYR A 98 -14.72 -4.56 -0.08
C TYR A 98 -13.51 -4.60 0.83
N ASN A 99 -13.69 -4.08 2.03
CA ASN A 99 -12.80 -4.33 3.13
C ASN A 99 -13.32 -5.54 3.91
N GLN A 100 -12.65 -6.68 3.84
CA GLN A 100 -12.95 -7.85 4.68
C GLN A 100 -11.92 -7.97 5.82
N SER A 101 -11.30 -6.86 6.22
CA SER A 101 -10.33 -6.81 7.30
C SER A 101 -10.87 -6.01 8.50
N PRO A 102 -10.29 -6.20 9.70
CA PRO A 102 -10.64 -5.41 10.88
C PRO A 102 -10.05 -3.99 10.86
N ASN A 103 -9.24 -3.64 9.87
CA ASN A 103 -8.58 -2.35 9.78
C ASN A 103 -9.41 -1.37 8.93
N VAL A 104 -9.12 -0.07 9.06
CA VAL A 104 -9.73 0.98 8.23
C VAL A 104 -8.86 1.20 7.00
N LEU A 105 -9.47 1.35 5.83
CA LEU A 105 -8.74 1.63 4.59
C LEU A 105 -8.92 3.10 4.19
N LEU A 106 -7.82 3.83 4.02
CA LEU A 106 -7.82 5.13 3.36
C LEU A 106 -7.46 4.90 1.90
N VAL A 107 -8.35 5.26 0.98
CA VAL A 107 -8.28 4.81 -0.41
C VAL A 107 -8.27 6.01 -1.35
N GLY A 108 -7.35 5.98 -2.32
CA GLY A 108 -7.41 6.75 -3.55
C GLY A 108 -7.50 5.81 -4.75
N LEU A 109 -8.39 6.10 -5.70
CA LEU A 109 -8.53 5.37 -6.95
C LEU A 109 -8.30 6.32 -8.13
N THR A 110 -7.30 5.99 -8.92
CA THR A 110 -7.00 6.69 -10.18
C THR A 110 -7.12 5.73 -11.35
N THR A 111 -7.66 6.22 -12.45
CA THR A 111 -7.74 5.49 -13.72
C THR A 111 -6.79 6.10 -14.74
N GLU A 112 -6.19 5.26 -15.57
CA GLU A 112 -5.23 5.65 -16.61
C GLU A 112 -5.61 5.05 -17.97
N ARG A 113 -5.67 5.89 -19.01
CA ARG A 113 -5.85 5.45 -20.40
C ARG A 113 -5.11 6.38 -21.35
N LYS A 114 -4.19 5.83 -22.17
CA LYS A 114 -3.38 6.60 -23.13
C LYS A 114 -2.69 7.81 -22.46
N GLU A 115 -2.04 7.57 -21.32
CA GLU A 115 -1.34 8.59 -20.51
C GLU A 115 -2.24 9.73 -19.98
N LYS A 116 -3.56 9.56 -20.04
CA LYS A 116 -4.53 10.45 -19.38
C LYS A 116 -4.96 9.80 -18.07
N TYR A 117 -4.90 10.59 -17.00
CA TYR A 117 -5.23 10.17 -15.64
C TYR A 117 -6.51 10.84 -15.14
N ALA A 118 -7.34 10.11 -14.40
CA ALA A 118 -8.52 10.64 -13.73
C ALA A 118 -8.72 9.98 -12.37
N GLY A 119 -8.81 10.79 -11.31
CA GLY A 119 -9.22 10.32 -9.99
C GLY A 119 -10.71 10.00 -9.98
N THR A 120 -11.07 8.75 -9.74
CA THR A 120 -12.48 8.29 -9.81
C THR A 120 -13.12 8.11 -8.45
N PHE A 121 -12.32 7.84 -7.41
CA PHE A 121 -12.79 7.70 -6.03
C PHE A 121 -11.70 8.10 -5.05
N HIS A 122 -12.11 8.68 -3.92
CA HIS A 122 -11.30 8.79 -2.71
C HIS A 122 -12.20 8.61 -1.49
N GLY A 123 -11.68 8.08 -0.40
CA GLY A 123 -12.47 7.98 0.81
C GLY A 123 -11.91 7.02 1.83
N VAL A 124 -12.73 6.78 2.85
CA VAL A 124 -12.47 5.83 3.92
C VAL A 124 -13.41 4.65 3.75
N VAL A 125 -12.88 3.43 3.82
CA VAL A 125 -13.67 2.20 3.87
C VAL A 125 -13.44 1.56 5.23
N GLU A 126 -14.47 1.61 6.07
CA GLU A 126 -14.46 1.07 7.42
C GLU A 126 -14.28 -0.46 7.42
N ALA A 127 -13.91 -1.01 8.57
CA ALA A 127 -13.76 -2.44 8.77
C ALA A 127 -15.02 -3.22 8.36
N TYR A 128 -14.86 -4.28 7.58
CA TYR A 128 -15.96 -5.14 7.11
C TYR A 128 -17.04 -4.44 6.26
N GLN A 129 -16.77 -3.23 5.75
CA GLN A 129 -17.67 -2.47 4.89
C GLN A 129 -17.26 -2.53 3.42
N SER A 130 -18.17 -2.09 2.54
CA SER A 130 -17.90 -1.89 1.12
C SER A 130 -18.25 -0.48 0.66
N SER A 131 -17.69 -0.05 -0.46
CA SER A 131 -17.99 1.25 -1.07
C SER A 131 -17.97 1.16 -2.59
N LEU A 132 -18.95 1.76 -3.25
CA LEU A 132 -18.96 1.91 -4.71
C LEU A 132 -17.84 2.86 -5.13
N VAL A 133 -16.87 2.36 -5.91
CA VAL A 133 -15.69 3.12 -6.32
C VAL A 133 -15.66 3.44 -7.81
N TYR A 134 -16.39 2.67 -8.63
CA TYR A 134 -16.44 2.88 -10.08
C TYR A 134 -17.63 2.15 -10.72
N SER A 135 -18.08 2.61 -11.88
CA SER A 135 -19.12 1.96 -12.69
C SER A 135 -18.70 1.99 -14.16
N ALA A 136 -18.89 0.89 -14.89
CA ALA A 136 -18.61 0.85 -16.32
C ALA A 136 -19.47 -0.17 -17.07
N SER A 137 -19.59 0.01 -18.38
CA SER A 137 -20.24 -0.98 -19.24
C SER A 137 -19.32 -2.15 -19.52
N LEU A 138 -19.80 -3.39 -19.30
CA LEU A 138 -19.06 -4.61 -19.61
C LEU A 138 -18.79 -4.78 -21.12
N ALA A 139 -19.65 -4.20 -21.97
CA ALA A 139 -19.45 -4.19 -23.42
C ALA A 139 -18.17 -3.44 -23.84
N ASP A 140 -17.71 -2.49 -23.01
CA ASP A 140 -16.54 -1.66 -23.25
C ASP A 140 -15.25 -2.21 -22.60
N LEU A 141 -15.24 -3.48 -22.17
CA LEU A 141 -14.13 -4.07 -21.42
C LEU A 141 -12.76 -3.87 -22.10
N ASP A 142 -12.69 -3.94 -23.43
CA ASP A 142 -11.45 -3.77 -24.20
C ASP A 142 -10.85 -2.36 -24.07
N ILE A 143 -11.70 -1.36 -23.80
CA ILE A 143 -11.29 0.05 -23.68
C ILE A 143 -11.22 0.54 -22.24
N TRP A 144 -11.50 -0.32 -21.25
CA TRP A 144 -11.42 0.06 -19.84
C TRP A 144 -10.02 0.54 -19.44
N PRO A 145 -9.94 1.55 -18.56
CA PRO A 145 -8.67 2.08 -18.10
C PRO A 145 -7.92 1.08 -17.22
N GLN A 146 -6.64 1.32 -17.00
CA GLN A 146 -5.91 0.71 -15.90
C GLN A 146 -6.31 1.41 -14.60
N PHE A 147 -6.61 0.63 -13.56
CA PHE A 147 -6.96 1.13 -12.24
C PHE A 147 -5.72 1.10 -11.34
N THR A 148 -5.47 2.19 -10.63
CA THR A 148 -4.43 2.28 -9.60
C THR A 148 -5.12 2.58 -8.28
N PHE A 149 -5.13 1.58 -7.40
CA PHE A 149 -5.61 1.70 -6.02
C PHE A 149 -4.41 2.05 -5.14
N GLN A 150 -4.50 3.18 -4.44
CA GLN A 150 -3.56 3.58 -3.41
C GLN A 150 -4.28 3.43 -2.08
N ILE A 151 -3.83 2.49 -1.25
CA ILE A 151 -4.52 2.11 -0.02
C ILE A 151 -3.55 2.22 1.15
N ILE A 152 -3.90 3.03 2.14
CA ILE A 152 -3.22 3.07 3.42
C ILE A 152 -4.09 2.32 4.42
N ILE A 153 -3.49 1.33 5.10
CA ILE A 153 -4.18 0.53 6.10
C ILE A 153 -3.96 1.20 7.46
N PHE A 154 -5.04 1.64 8.08
CA PHE A 154 -5.02 2.27 9.40
C PHE A 154 -5.53 1.29 10.47
N SER A 155 -4.76 1.17 11.56
CA SER A 155 -5.14 0.42 12.75
C SER A 155 -4.88 1.25 14.00
N LYS A 156 -5.76 1.12 15.01
CA LYS A 156 -5.55 1.69 16.35
C LYS A 156 -4.77 0.76 17.27
N ALA A 157 -4.52 -0.47 16.83
CA ALA A 157 -3.75 -1.44 17.61
C ALA A 157 -2.27 -1.02 17.67
N ASP A 158 -1.59 -1.38 18.75
CA ASP A 158 -0.15 -1.19 18.91
C ASP A 158 0.62 -2.23 18.08
N VAL A 159 0.61 -2.02 16.76
CA VAL A 159 1.26 -2.86 15.77
C VAL A 159 1.98 -1.98 14.77
N LYS A 160 3.09 -2.50 14.23
CA LYS A 160 3.83 -1.80 13.16
C LYS A 160 2.88 -1.54 11.98
N PRO A 161 2.76 -0.29 11.50
CA PRO A 161 1.97 0.02 10.32
C PRO A 161 2.46 -0.74 9.09
N VAL A 162 1.51 -1.19 8.27
CA VAL A 162 1.81 -1.82 6.98
C VAL A 162 2.13 -0.73 5.96
N ASP A 163 3.07 -1.01 5.06
CA ASP A 163 3.39 -0.09 3.97
C ASP A 163 2.15 0.19 3.10
N PRO A 164 2.00 1.43 2.57
CA PRO A 164 0.91 1.75 1.67
C PRO A 164 0.89 0.80 0.46
N LEU A 165 -0.28 0.22 0.19
CA LEU A 165 -0.47 -0.65 -0.97
C LEU A 165 -0.72 0.20 -2.21
N VAL A 166 0.06 -0.05 -3.26
CA VAL A 166 -0.17 0.53 -4.59
C VAL A 166 -0.45 -0.59 -5.57
N ILE A 167 -1.73 -0.83 -5.85
CA ILE A 167 -2.19 -1.96 -6.65
C ILE A 167 -2.63 -1.45 -8.01
N LYS A 168 -1.91 -1.87 -9.06
CA LYS A 168 -2.27 -1.59 -10.46
C LYS A 168 -3.00 -2.79 -11.05
N LYS A 169 -4.29 -2.63 -11.36
CA LYS A 169 -5.13 -3.68 -11.95
C LYS A 169 -5.67 -3.22 -13.29
N LYS A 170 -5.44 -4.03 -14.31
CA LYS A 170 -6.07 -3.89 -15.61
C LYS A 170 -6.97 -5.10 -15.84
N PHE A 171 -8.29 -4.88 -15.82
CA PHE A 171 -9.24 -5.96 -15.99
C PHE A 171 -9.25 -6.48 -17.44
N ARG A 172 -9.48 -7.79 -17.56
CA ARG A 172 -9.45 -8.56 -18.80
C ARG A 172 -10.60 -9.56 -18.79
N ALA A 173 -10.94 -10.11 -19.96
CA ALA A 173 -11.98 -11.14 -20.07
C ALA A 173 -11.76 -12.33 -19.12
N LYS A 174 -10.50 -12.72 -18.86
CA LYS A 174 -10.15 -13.78 -17.90
C LYS A 174 -10.53 -13.47 -16.44
N ASP A 175 -10.62 -12.19 -16.06
CA ASP A 175 -11.03 -11.81 -14.70
C ASP A 175 -12.54 -12.02 -14.51
N PHE A 176 -13.30 -12.14 -15.62
CA PHE A 176 -14.74 -12.33 -15.66
C PHE A 176 -15.16 -13.68 -16.26
N SER A 177 -14.20 -14.57 -16.54
CA SER A 177 -14.47 -15.89 -17.11
C SER A 177 -14.91 -16.92 -16.07
N THR A 178 -14.77 -16.59 -14.78
CA THR A 178 -15.27 -17.42 -13.68
C THR A 178 -16.78 -17.24 -13.51
N GLU A 179 -17.44 -18.25 -12.95
CA GLU A 179 -18.87 -18.14 -12.65
C GLU A 179 -19.13 -17.02 -11.64
N GLN A 180 -20.22 -16.27 -11.89
CA GLN A 180 -20.67 -15.24 -10.97
C GLN A 180 -21.09 -15.87 -9.64
N LYS A 181 -20.65 -15.24 -8.55
CA LYS A 181 -20.99 -15.61 -7.19
C LYS A 181 -21.93 -14.58 -6.58
N GLU A 182 -22.70 -14.99 -5.58
CA GLU A 182 -23.43 -14.03 -4.75
C GLU A 182 -22.42 -13.15 -4.00
N LEU A 183 -22.56 -11.85 -4.16
CA LEU A 183 -21.70 -10.88 -3.52
C LEU A 183 -22.21 -10.60 -2.09
N PRO A 184 -21.34 -10.62 -1.07
CA PRO A 184 -21.74 -10.30 0.30
C PRO A 184 -22.36 -8.92 0.36
N GLN A 185 -23.40 -8.75 1.20
CA GLN A 185 -24.01 -7.44 1.51
C GLN A 185 -24.75 -6.74 0.35
N LEU A 186 -24.68 -7.26 -0.87
CA LEU A 186 -25.11 -6.53 -2.07
C LEU A 186 -26.28 -7.21 -2.81
N ASN A 187 -26.70 -8.42 -2.39
CA ASN A 187 -27.84 -9.20 -2.92
C ASN A 187 -27.86 -9.38 -4.45
N ASN A 188 -26.74 -9.16 -5.11
CA ASN A 188 -26.56 -9.29 -6.55
C ASN A 188 -25.41 -10.26 -6.83
N LYS A 189 -25.37 -10.73 -8.08
CA LYS A 189 -24.33 -11.64 -8.55
C LYS A 189 -23.20 -10.84 -9.16
N GLY A 190 -22.00 -11.40 -9.11
CA GLY A 190 -20.86 -10.76 -9.74
C GLY A 190 -19.56 -11.52 -9.52
N TRP A 191 -18.46 -10.85 -9.82
CA TRP A 191 -17.12 -11.40 -9.67
C TRP A 191 -16.42 -10.74 -8.48
N LEU A 192 -15.90 -11.57 -7.57
CA LEU A 192 -15.10 -11.11 -6.45
C LEU A 192 -13.62 -11.38 -6.74
N ILE A 193 -12.84 -10.31 -6.85
CA ILE A 193 -11.42 -10.38 -7.22
C ILE A 193 -10.60 -9.83 -6.05
N ARG A 194 -9.66 -10.63 -5.53
CA ARG A 194 -8.75 -10.21 -4.46
C ARG A 194 -7.73 -9.20 -5.01
N LEU A 195 -7.51 -8.10 -4.29
CA LEU A 195 -6.60 -7.01 -4.66
C LEU A 195 -5.29 -7.03 -3.86
N ASP A 196 -5.34 -7.46 -2.59
CA ASP A 196 -4.18 -7.57 -1.71
C ASP A 196 -3.32 -8.82 -1.96
N ASP A 197 -3.78 -9.72 -2.83
CA ASP A 197 -2.97 -10.82 -3.32
C ASP A 197 -1.95 -10.25 -4.31
N LEU A 198 -0.77 -9.93 -3.80
CA LEU A 198 0.40 -9.51 -4.56
C LEU A 198 0.95 -10.71 -5.36
N ALA A 199 0.09 -11.39 -6.12
CA ALA A 199 0.55 -12.29 -7.17
C ALA A 199 1.42 -11.47 -8.11
N PRO A 200 2.62 -11.94 -8.45
CA PRO A 200 3.61 -11.13 -9.13
C PRO A 200 2.99 -10.55 -10.39
N ILE A 201 2.92 -9.22 -10.41
CA ILE A 201 2.87 -8.44 -11.65
C ILE A 201 3.82 -9.16 -12.58
N THR A 202 3.34 -9.65 -13.71
CA THR A 202 4.17 -10.25 -14.74
C THR A 202 5.27 -9.25 -15.05
N ILE A 203 6.41 -9.42 -14.38
CA ILE A 203 7.64 -8.73 -14.68
C ILE A 203 7.94 -9.25 -16.06
N ASP A 204 7.83 -8.35 -17.03
CA ASP A 204 8.21 -8.53 -18.41
C ASP A 204 9.39 -9.51 -18.50
N ALA A 205 9.15 -10.68 -19.08
CA ALA A 205 10.12 -11.78 -19.13
C ALA A 205 11.43 -11.35 -19.83
N GLN A 206 11.42 -10.23 -20.55
CA GLN A 206 12.62 -9.59 -21.09
C GLN A 206 13.46 -8.86 -20.04
N LYS A 207 12.88 -8.17 -19.05
CA LYS A 207 13.63 -7.54 -17.95
C LYS A 207 14.21 -8.56 -16.97
N LEU A 208 13.53 -9.68 -16.75
CA LEU A 208 14.05 -10.78 -15.93
C LEU A 208 15.24 -11.47 -16.59
N LYS A 209 15.22 -11.66 -17.92
CA LYS A 209 16.37 -12.22 -18.65
C LYS A 209 17.62 -11.34 -18.52
N GLU A 210 17.50 -10.02 -18.57
CA GLU A 210 18.65 -9.13 -18.37
C GLU A 210 19.21 -9.19 -16.93
N SER A 211 18.39 -9.49 -15.92
CA SER A 211 18.86 -9.70 -14.54
C SER A 211 19.41 -11.12 -14.27
N PHE A 212 19.03 -12.14 -15.06
CA PHE A 212 19.54 -13.51 -14.92
C PHE A 212 20.85 -13.78 -15.68
N PHE A 213 21.28 -12.87 -16.57
CA PHE A 213 22.55 -12.96 -17.28
C PHE A 213 23.68 -12.10 -16.69
N LYS A 214 23.51 -11.51 -15.50
CA LYS A 214 24.67 -11.07 -14.71
C LYS A 214 25.19 -12.26 -13.90
N SER A 215 26.22 -12.88 -14.46
CA SER A 215 26.97 -14.02 -13.95
C SER A 215 27.15 -13.98 -12.43
N ALA A 216 26.66 -15.01 -11.78
CA ALA A 216 27.08 -15.41 -10.44
C ALA A 216 28.51 -15.95 -10.52
N ASP A 217 29.47 -15.04 -10.60
CA ASP A 217 30.86 -15.30 -10.27
C ASP A 217 31.45 -14.05 -9.60
N GLU A 218 30.71 -13.52 -8.61
CA GLU A 218 31.30 -12.68 -7.59
C GLU A 218 31.46 -13.55 -6.35
N LYS A 219 32.69 -14.05 -6.16
CA LYS A 219 33.22 -14.24 -4.80
C LYS A 219 32.74 -13.04 -4.00
N ARG A 220 32.06 -13.25 -2.87
CA ARG A 220 31.77 -12.19 -1.90
C ARG A 220 33.11 -11.60 -1.47
N THR A 221 33.62 -10.65 -2.22
CA THR A 221 34.69 -9.78 -1.81
C THR A 221 34.03 -8.90 -0.77
N VAL A 222 34.24 -9.26 0.50
CA VAL A 222 33.97 -8.35 1.61
C VAL A 222 34.59 -7.02 1.18
N ALA A 223 33.81 -5.95 1.09
CA ALA A 223 34.33 -4.67 0.64
C ALA A 223 35.51 -4.26 1.55
N ILE A 224 36.57 -3.70 0.97
CA ILE A 224 37.72 -3.23 1.76
C ILE A 224 37.22 -2.12 2.69
N PRO A 225 37.28 -2.29 4.02
CA PRO A 225 36.79 -1.29 4.95
C PRO A 225 37.71 -0.06 4.95
N ALA A 226 37.16 1.12 5.26
CA ALA A 226 37.97 2.32 5.45
C ALA A 226 38.86 2.18 6.70
N LYS A 227 40.06 2.77 6.67
CA LYS A 227 41.00 2.73 7.82
C LYS A 227 40.51 3.50 9.05
N GLU A 228 39.57 4.42 8.85
CA GLU A 228 38.90 5.19 9.90
C GLU A 228 37.38 5.00 9.75
N ILE A 229 36.72 4.55 10.81
CA ILE A 229 35.29 4.28 10.82
C ILE A 229 34.62 5.11 11.92
N ASP A 230 33.64 5.92 11.52
CA ASP A 230 32.78 6.67 12.44
C ASP A 230 31.59 5.82 12.87
N LEU A 231 31.46 5.60 14.18
CA LEU A 231 30.40 4.79 14.77
C LEU A 231 29.26 5.66 15.32
N HIS A 232 29.26 6.98 15.16
CA HIS A 232 28.11 7.79 15.56
C HIS A 232 26.86 7.38 14.77
N ILE A 233 25.73 7.22 15.46
CA ILE A 233 24.50 6.69 14.84
C ILE A 233 24.02 7.55 13.67
N GLU A 234 24.24 8.86 13.74
CA GLU A 234 23.96 9.84 12.67
C GLU A 234 24.69 9.54 11.36
N LYS A 235 25.84 8.85 11.41
CA LYS A 235 26.59 8.40 10.23
C LYS A 235 26.18 7.02 9.74
N LEU A 236 25.54 6.24 10.60
CA LEU A 236 25.12 4.87 10.31
C LEU A 236 23.67 4.81 9.81
N ARG A 237 22.81 5.73 10.24
CA ARG A 237 21.39 5.75 9.87
C ARG A 237 20.72 7.13 10.01
N ASP A 238 19.88 7.46 9.03
CA ASP A 238 19.17 8.75 8.98
C ASP A 238 17.94 8.82 9.91
N ASP A 239 17.32 7.69 10.24
CA ASP A 239 16.09 7.59 11.07
C ASP A 239 16.37 7.39 12.58
N HIS A 240 17.60 7.68 13.04
CA HIS A 240 18.06 7.38 14.39
C HIS A 240 17.24 8.03 15.52
N HIS A 241 16.46 9.06 15.21
CA HIS A 241 15.53 9.75 16.12
C HIS A 241 14.39 8.85 16.64
N PHE A 242 14.12 7.73 15.97
CA PHE A 242 13.07 6.77 16.36
C PHE A 242 13.60 5.55 17.13
N LEU A 243 14.91 5.49 17.40
CA LEU A 243 15.54 4.34 18.02
C LEU A 243 15.71 4.53 19.53
N GLU A 244 15.46 3.48 20.29
CA GLU A 244 15.75 3.47 21.72
C GLU A 244 17.28 3.44 21.98
N PRO A 245 17.77 4.00 23.11
CA PRO A 245 19.19 4.07 23.40
C PRO A 245 19.94 2.72 23.33
N ASP A 246 19.28 1.63 23.72
CA ASP A 246 19.84 0.28 23.65
C ASP A 246 19.93 -0.24 22.21
N GLU A 247 18.97 0.09 21.34
CA GLU A 247 18.99 -0.29 19.92
C GLU A 247 20.09 0.45 19.16
N ILE A 248 20.25 1.74 19.43
CA ILE A 248 21.34 2.56 18.90
C ILE A 248 22.68 1.90 19.23
N LEU A 249 22.88 1.52 20.50
CA LEU A 249 24.10 0.90 20.96
C LEU A 249 24.37 -0.45 20.27
N GLN A 250 23.33 -1.28 20.06
CA GLN A 250 23.49 -2.55 19.34
C GLN A 250 23.86 -2.36 17.87
N ILE A 251 23.25 -1.39 17.19
CA ILE A 251 23.57 -1.08 15.79
C ILE A 251 25.03 -0.63 15.66
N GLN A 252 25.49 0.26 16.55
CA GLN A 252 26.88 0.72 16.57
C GLN A 252 27.87 -0.42 16.82
N LEU A 253 27.55 -1.36 17.73
CA LEU A 253 28.40 -2.51 18.02
C LEU A 253 28.42 -3.54 16.88
N ASN A 254 27.29 -3.78 16.22
CA ASN A 254 27.22 -4.67 15.06
C ASN A 254 28.03 -4.10 13.90
N TYR A 255 27.93 -2.79 13.66
CA TYR A 255 28.73 -2.13 12.63
C TYR A 255 30.23 -2.21 12.94
N PHE A 256 30.61 -1.97 14.20
CA PHE A 256 31.97 -2.16 14.69
C PHE A 256 32.47 -3.59 14.43
N GLN A 257 31.70 -4.61 14.80
CA GLN A 257 32.08 -6.01 14.65
C GLN A 257 32.27 -6.39 13.16
N ASN A 258 31.35 -5.97 12.29
CA ASN A 258 31.44 -6.22 10.86
C ASN A 258 32.69 -5.56 10.24
N ALA A 259 33.00 -4.32 10.61
CA ALA A 259 34.19 -3.63 10.15
C ALA A 259 35.48 -4.28 10.69
N LEU A 260 35.47 -4.73 11.95
CA LEU A 260 36.58 -5.45 12.57
C LEU A 260 36.86 -6.78 11.84
N ASP A 261 35.82 -7.56 11.55
CA ASP A 261 35.94 -8.84 10.86
C ASP A 261 36.41 -8.64 9.42
N ALA A 262 35.91 -7.61 8.73
CA ALA A 262 36.39 -7.23 7.41
C ALA A 262 37.89 -6.86 7.43
N ALA A 263 38.34 -6.11 8.44
CA ALA A 263 39.74 -5.73 8.59
C ALA A 263 40.66 -6.95 8.79
N ILE A 264 40.20 -7.95 9.55
CA ILE A 264 40.92 -9.21 9.77
C ILE A 264 41.02 -9.99 8.46
N VAL A 265 39.92 -10.12 7.72
CA VAL A 265 39.89 -10.83 6.42
C VAL A 265 40.83 -10.17 5.40
N HIS A 266 40.94 -8.85 5.43
CA HIS A 266 41.82 -8.08 4.54
C HIS A 266 43.23 -7.84 5.08
N HIS A 267 43.60 -8.47 6.20
CA HIS A 267 44.93 -8.36 6.81
C HIS A 267 45.40 -6.91 7.06
N PHE A 268 44.53 -6.07 7.61
CA PHE A 268 44.91 -4.70 7.95
C PHE A 268 45.90 -4.68 9.11
N ASP A 269 46.95 -3.84 9.03
CA ASP A 269 47.88 -3.68 10.15
C ASP A 269 47.22 -2.97 11.34
N LYS A 270 46.40 -1.95 11.06
CA LYS A 270 45.70 -1.15 12.06
C LYS A 270 44.44 -0.47 11.51
N MET A 271 43.48 -0.20 12.38
CA MET A 271 42.22 0.50 12.08
C MET A 271 41.79 1.39 13.25
N THR A 272 41.21 2.55 12.96
CA THR A 272 40.70 3.49 13.97
C THR A 272 39.18 3.53 13.98
N PHE A 273 38.58 3.42 15.17
CA PHE A 273 37.14 3.53 15.38
C PHE A 273 36.81 4.77 16.21
N ILE A 274 35.94 5.63 15.69
CA ILE A 274 35.52 6.87 16.35
C ILE A 274 34.17 6.60 17.03
N HIS A 275 34.15 6.60 18.36
CA HIS A 275 32.98 6.30 19.18
C HIS A 275 32.47 7.51 19.98
N GLY A 276 33.16 8.66 19.90
CA GLY A 276 32.81 9.89 20.60
C GLY A 276 33.20 9.91 22.08
N THR A 277 33.11 11.09 22.71
CA THR A 277 33.53 11.36 24.10
C THR A 277 32.37 11.32 25.11
N GLY A 278 31.24 10.70 24.77
CA GLY A 278 30.04 10.65 25.63
C GLY A 278 30.22 9.88 26.93
N ASN A 279 29.17 9.23 27.46
CA ASN A 279 29.20 8.51 28.74
C ASN A 279 30.13 7.27 28.80
N GLY A 280 30.92 7.00 27.75
CA GLY A 280 31.89 5.91 27.71
C GLY A 280 31.31 4.50 27.53
N THR A 281 29.98 4.36 27.43
CA THR A 281 29.30 3.05 27.30
C THR A 281 29.74 2.30 26.04
N LEU A 282 29.75 2.96 24.88
CA LEU A 282 30.17 2.38 23.60
C LEU A 282 31.67 2.00 23.64
N ARG A 283 32.52 2.91 24.13
CA ARG A 283 33.96 2.66 24.35
C ARG A 283 34.21 1.41 25.17
N ASN A 284 33.58 1.30 26.34
CA ASN A 284 33.79 0.18 27.25
C ASN A 284 33.34 -1.16 26.64
N LYS A 285 32.24 -1.17 25.89
CA LYS A 285 31.78 -2.37 25.18
C LYS A 285 32.72 -2.75 24.04
N ILE A 286 33.19 -1.78 23.25
CA ILE A 286 34.19 -2.00 22.18
C ILE A 286 35.48 -2.58 22.77
N HIS A 287 36.03 -1.97 23.82
CA HIS A 287 37.25 -2.46 24.48
C HIS A 287 37.09 -3.90 25.00
N LYS A 288 35.93 -4.24 25.55
CA LYS A 288 35.60 -5.60 26.00
C LYS A 288 35.49 -6.62 24.86
N LEU A 289 35.00 -6.21 23.68
CA LEU A 289 34.95 -7.07 22.50
C LEU A 289 36.35 -7.29 21.93
N ILE A 290 37.11 -6.21 21.79
CA ILE A 290 38.50 -6.22 21.32
C ILE A 290 39.37 -7.12 22.20
N SER A 291 39.29 -6.96 23.53
CA SER A 291 40.12 -7.72 24.47
C SER A 291 39.90 -9.23 24.41
N LYS A 292 38.75 -9.68 23.87
CA LYS A 292 38.39 -11.09 23.72
C LYS A 292 38.76 -11.66 22.35
N ASN A 293 39.12 -10.84 21.37
CA ASN A 293 39.37 -11.30 20.01
C ASN A 293 40.82 -11.79 19.86
N PRO A 294 41.06 -13.07 19.48
CA PRO A 294 42.40 -13.63 19.38
C PRO A 294 43.24 -13.04 18.24
N HIS A 295 42.63 -12.36 17.26
CA HIS A 295 43.32 -11.77 16.10
C HIS A 295 43.82 -10.34 16.34
N ILE A 296 43.58 -9.79 17.54
CA ILE A 296 44.02 -8.45 17.89
C ILE A 296 45.31 -8.52 18.70
N LYS A 297 46.30 -7.72 18.31
CA LYS A 297 47.61 -7.64 18.97
C LYS A 297 47.54 -6.70 20.17
N THR A 298 47.01 -5.50 19.97
CA THR A 298 46.82 -4.49 21.02
C THR A 298 45.81 -3.44 20.57
N TYR A 299 45.32 -2.63 21.50
CA TYR A 299 44.48 -1.47 21.23
C TYR A 299 44.88 -0.29 22.13
N MET A 300 44.74 0.93 21.62
CA MET A 300 45.04 2.16 22.36
C MET A 300 44.07 3.26 21.97
N ASP A 301 43.91 4.27 22.84
CA ASP A 301 43.14 5.46 22.47
C ASP A 301 43.86 6.18 21.31
N ALA A 302 43.13 6.53 20.25
CA ALA A 302 43.70 7.06 19.01
C ALA A 302 43.65 8.58 18.94
N MET A 303 44.67 9.17 18.31
CA MET A 303 44.65 10.57 17.83
C MET A 303 44.16 11.60 18.86
N LYS A 304 44.83 11.64 20.02
CA LYS A 304 44.48 12.52 21.14
C LYS A 304 44.39 14.01 20.77
N GLU A 305 45.14 14.44 19.77
CA GLU A 305 45.13 15.83 19.25
C GLU A 305 43.91 16.16 18.36
N LYS A 306 43.31 15.17 17.70
CA LYS A 306 42.20 15.36 16.73
C LYS A 306 40.84 14.93 17.28
N PHE A 307 40.81 13.90 18.14
CA PHE A 307 39.57 13.30 18.65
C PHE A 307 39.53 13.13 20.18
N GLY A 308 40.52 13.67 20.90
CA GLY A 308 40.61 13.53 22.35
C GLY A 308 40.65 12.06 22.80
N TYR A 309 39.74 11.65 23.68
CA TYR A 309 39.55 10.25 24.11
C TYR A 309 38.41 9.54 23.34
N GLY A 310 37.95 10.11 22.22
CA GLY A 310 36.76 9.67 21.49
C GLY A 310 37.01 8.65 20.38
N ALA A 311 38.24 8.13 20.26
CA ALA A 311 38.58 7.15 19.24
C ALA A 311 39.52 6.06 19.81
N THR A 312 39.41 4.85 19.26
CA THR A 312 40.24 3.69 19.62
C THR A 312 40.93 3.14 18.38
N GLU A 313 42.26 3.03 18.41
CA GLU A 313 43.08 2.39 17.37
C GLU A 313 43.29 0.93 17.77
N VAL A 314 42.97 0.03 16.84
CA VAL A 314 43.14 -1.41 16.96
C VAL A 314 44.28 -1.84 16.06
N VAL A 315 45.25 -2.57 16.62
CA VAL A 315 46.38 -3.14 15.88
C VAL A 315 46.17 -4.64 15.78
N PHE A 316 46.11 -5.17 14.57
CA PHE A 316 45.86 -6.59 14.31
C PHE A 316 47.17 -7.39 14.35
N LYS A 317 47.05 -8.73 14.40
CA LYS A 317 48.19 -9.66 14.41
C LYS A 317 48.70 -10.00 13.02
#